data_AF-A0A2S8GM60-F1
#
_entry.id   AF-A0A2S8GM60-F1
#
_cell.length_a   1.000
_cell.length_b   1.000
_cell.length_c   1.000
_cell.angle_alpha   90.00
_cell.angle_beta   90.00
_cell.angle_gamma   90.00
#
_symmetry.space_group_name_H-M   'P 1'
#
loop_
_entity.id
_entity.type
_entity.pdbx_description
1 polymer ?
#
loop_
_entity_poly.entity_id
_entity_poly.type
_entity_poly.pdbx_seq_one_letter_code
_entity_poly.pdbx_strand_id
1 'polypeptide(L)'
;MLEASYSQKMKLLLDRLRCRIQLPEQFADLEHRRGVLPAEAIDMRRSARRYCPGRLIIETFATLPAVPRNHQYVVGYSVDISETGIRFLHDTELYPGERVTLWTSAQRVMCTVVRCRRLNEMCYEIGASLVDEDPAMNGPQDVSQPEQETHNKHDFMN
;
A
#
# COMPACT_ATOMS: atom_id res chain seq x y z
N MET A 1 4.31 -13.74 -20.36
CA MET A 1 3.64 -12.71 -21.20
C MET A 1 2.68 -11.81 -20.43
N LEU A 2 2.16 -12.21 -19.24
CA LEU A 2 1.27 -11.40 -18.39
C LEU A 2 1.99 -10.27 -17.62
N GLU A 3 3.20 -10.51 -17.11
CA GLU A 3 3.96 -9.53 -16.31
C GLU A 3 4.31 -8.24 -17.08
N ALA A 4 4.61 -8.36 -18.38
CA ALA A 4 4.85 -7.20 -19.24
C ALA A 4 3.62 -6.28 -19.33
N SER A 5 2.41 -6.85 -19.33
CA SER A 5 1.17 -6.08 -19.34
C SER A 5 0.92 -5.37 -18.01
N TYR A 6 1.20 -6.03 -16.89
CA TYR A 6 1.04 -5.43 -15.55
C TYR A 6 2.01 -4.26 -15.34
N SER A 7 3.29 -4.46 -15.63
CA SER A 7 4.32 -3.41 -15.48
C SER A 7 4.02 -2.19 -16.37
N GLN A 8 3.54 -2.39 -17.60
CA GLN A 8 3.12 -1.31 -18.49
C GLN A 8 1.92 -0.53 -17.95
N LYS A 9 0.89 -1.23 -17.46
CA LYS A 9 -0.28 -0.58 -16.81
C LYS A 9 0.14 0.20 -15.57
N MET A 10 1.02 -0.37 -14.75
CA MET A 10 1.56 0.29 -13.56
C MET A 10 2.28 1.59 -13.91
N LYS A 11 3.14 1.56 -14.94
CA LYS A 11 3.83 2.76 -15.42
C LYS A 11 2.84 3.84 -15.84
N LEU A 12 1.82 3.49 -16.62
CA LEU A 12 0.78 4.44 -17.04
C LEU A 12 0.01 5.03 -15.85
N LEU A 13 -0.26 4.25 -14.81
CA LEU A 13 -0.93 4.75 -13.59
C LEU A 13 -0.01 5.69 -12.80
N LEU A 14 1.26 5.33 -12.62
CA LEU A 14 2.24 6.19 -11.96
C LEU A 14 2.42 7.54 -12.67
N ASP A 15 2.33 7.57 -14.00
CA ASP A 15 2.45 8.81 -14.78
C ASP A 15 1.18 9.68 -14.69
N ARG A 16 0.01 9.10 -14.40
CA ARG A 16 -1.27 9.81 -14.27
C ARG A 16 -1.57 10.28 -12.86
N LEU A 17 -1.08 9.56 -11.85
CA LEU A 17 -1.34 9.89 -10.45
C LEU A 17 -0.43 11.02 -9.98
N ARG A 18 -1.01 11.91 -9.16
CA ARG A 18 -0.27 13.03 -8.59
C ARG A 18 0.73 12.53 -7.55
N CYS A 19 1.99 12.92 -7.69
CA CYS A 19 2.98 12.85 -6.63
C CYS A 19 3.04 14.20 -5.92
N ARG A 20 2.76 14.23 -4.61
CA ARG A 20 2.87 15.44 -3.78
C ARG A 20 4.10 15.45 -2.88
N ILE A 21 4.86 14.35 -2.86
CA ILE A 21 5.98 14.18 -1.95
C ILE A 21 7.08 15.18 -2.29
N GLN A 22 7.50 15.95 -1.29
CA GLN A 22 8.71 16.76 -1.37
C GLN A 22 9.86 15.98 -0.76
N LEU A 23 10.68 15.34 -1.60
CA LEU A 23 11.80 14.51 -1.16
C LEU A 23 12.82 15.38 -0.39
N PRO A 24 13.10 15.07 0.90
CA PRO A 24 14.18 15.74 1.64
C PRO A 24 15.55 15.43 1.04
N GLU A 25 16.53 16.31 1.27
CA GLU A 25 17.90 16.18 0.75
C GLU A 25 18.56 14.83 1.09
N GLN A 26 18.29 14.29 2.28
CA GLN A 26 18.77 12.97 2.70
C GLN A 26 18.29 11.80 1.82
N PHE A 27 17.36 12.04 0.89
CA PHE A 27 16.84 11.09 -0.11
C PHE A 27 17.17 11.50 -1.56
N ALA A 28 18.04 12.49 -1.79
CA ALA A 28 18.43 12.93 -3.14
C ALA A 28 18.93 11.77 -4.02
N ASP A 29 19.74 10.88 -3.42
CA ASP A 29 20.29 9.70 -4.10
C ASP A 29 19.47 8.42 -3.89
N LEU A 30 18.22 8.53 -3.46
CA LEU A 30 17.37 7.37 -3.13
C LEU A 30 17.37 6.34 -4.26
N GLU A 31 17.19 6.78 -5.51
CA GLU A 31 17.13 5.92 -6.69
C GLU A 31 18.44 5.18 -7.00
N HIS A 32 19.58 5.62 -6.46
CA HIS A 32 20.89 4.98 -6.64
C HIS A 32 21.24 4.00 -5.52
N ARG A 33 20.49 3.98 -4.41
CA ARG A 33 20.77 3.10 -3.27
C ARG A 33 20.52 1.63 -3.61
N ARG A 34 21.51 0.77 -3.37
CA ARG A 34 21.45 -0.67 -3.65
C ARG A 34 22.08 -1.46 -2.51
N GLY A 35 21.78 -2.75 -2.48
CA GLY A 35 22.39 -3.68 -1.53
C GLY A 35 21.66 -3.75 -0.19
N VAL A 36 22.35 -4.35 0.78
CA VAL A 36 21.83 -4.58 2.13
C VAL A 36 22.00 -3.31 2.95
N LEU A 37 20.97 -2.94 3.71
CA LEU A 37 21.04 -1.84 4.67
C LEU A 37 22.03 -2.23 5.78
N PRO A 38 23.00 -1.37 6.13
CA PRO A 38 23.92 -1.68 7.22
C PRO A 38 23.15 -1.90 8.53
N ALA A 39 23.64 -2.86 9.33
CA ALA A 39 23.18 -3.06 10.69
C ALA A 39 23.82 -2.00 11.60
N GLU A 40 23.04 -1.47 12.53
CA GLU A 40 23.52 -0.55 13.57
C GLU A 40 23.72 -1.31 14.88
N ALA A 41 24.56 -0.79 15.79
CA ALA A 41 24.89 -1.49 17.05
C ALA A 41 23.66 -1.76 17.95
N ILE A 42 22.60 -0.97 17.79
CA ILE A 42 21.33 -1.10 18.55
C ILE A 42 20.21 -1.73 17.72
N ASP A 43 20.54 -2.35 16.59
CA ASP A 43 19.58 -2.93 15.68
C ASP A 43 18.92 -4.19 16.27
N MET A 44 17.64 -4.08 16.64
CA MET A 44 16.83 -5.20 17.14
C MET A 44 16.10 -5.97 16.03
N ARG A 45 16.38 -5.68 14.75
CA ARG A 45 15.73 -6.37 13.63
C ARG A 45 16.21 -7.82 13.58
N ARG A 46 15.27 -8.74 13.35
CA ARG A 46 15.56 -10.18 13.17
C ARG A 46 16.09 -10.50 11.77
N SER A 47 15.63 -9.75 10.76
CA SER A 47 16.00 -9.96 9.35
C SER A 47 16.64 -8.69 8.79
N ALA A 48 17.67 -8.88 7.97
CA ALA A 48 18.33 -7.79 7.26
C ALA A 48 17.37 -7.12 6.27
N ARG A 49 17.53 -5.81 6.09
CA ARG A 49 16.79 -5.05 5.07
C ARG A 49 17.63 -4.84 3.83
N ARG A 50 16.99 -4.73 2.67
CA ARG A 50 17.64 -4.37 1.41
C ARG A 50 17.04 -3.08 0.89
N TYR A 51 17.89 -2.21 0.36
CA TYR A 51 17.41 -1.04 -0.37
C TYR A 51 16.55 -1.50 -1.55
N CYS A 52 15.34 -0.95 -1.65
CA CYS A 52 14.40 -1.20 -2.74
C CYS A 52 13.77 0.11 -3.21
N PRO A 53 14.58 1.09 -3.63
CA PRO A 53 14.04 2.37 -4.06
C PRO A 53 13.23 2.22 -5.35
N GLY A 54 12.06 2.83 -5.37
CA GLY A 54 11.19 2.80 -6.54
C GLY A 54 9.91 3.57 -6.31
N ARG A 55 9.32 4.09 -7.38
CA ARG A 55 7.96 4.65 -7.32
C ARG A 55 6.96 3.52 -7.15
N LEU A 56 5.95 3.75 -6.33
CA LEU A 56 4.84 2.84 -6.10
C LEU A 56 3.54 3.61 -5.96
N ILE A 57 2.42 2.91 -6.11
CA ILE A 57 1.10 3.47 -5.81
C ILE A 57 0.69 3.00 -4.42
N ILE A 58 0.21 3.93 -3.61
CA ILE A 58 -0.28 3.70 -2.27
C ILE A 58 -1.78 3.91 -2.30
N GLU A 59 -2.50 2.84 -2.04
CA GLU A 59 -3.94 2.87 -1.83
C GLU A 59 -4.20 2.96 -0.34
N THR A 60 -4.94 4.00 0.05
CA THR A 60 -5.36 4.21 1.43
C THR A 60 -6.88 4.28 1.49
N PHE A 61 -7.46 3.72 2.53
CA PHE A 61 -8.90 3.72 2.80
C PHE A 61 -9.13 3.76 4.32
N ALA A 62 -10.35 4.09 4.74
CA ALA A 62 -10.68 4.14 6.15
C ALA A 62 -10.56 2.73 6.78
N THR A 63 -9.58 2.56 7.65
CA THR A 63 -9.30 1.29 8.35
C THR A 63 -9.38 1.41 9.86
N LEU A 64 -9.19 2.62 10.39
CA LEU A 64 -9.37 2.94 11.80
C LEU A 64 -10.65 3.76 12.00
N PRO A 65 -11.58 3.34 12.88
CA PRO A 65 -12.83 4.08 13.12
C PRO A 65 -12.62 5.52 13.60
N ALA A 66 -11.53 5.78 14.32
CA ALA A 66 -11.22 7.09 14.88
C ALA A 66 -10.55 8.06 13.88
N VAL A 67 -10.10 7.57 12.72
CA VAL A 67 -9.38 8.37 11.71
C VAL A 67 -10.11 8.23 10.37
N PRO A 68 -11.06 9.13 10.05
CA PRO A 68 -11.77 9.06 8.78
C PRO A 68 -10.80 9.33 7.63
N ARG A 69 -10.84 8.48 6.60
CA ARG A 69 -10.07 8.65 5.37
C ARG A 69 -10.92 8.41 4.13
N ASN A 70 -10.68 9.21 3.12
CA ASN A 70 -11.20 8.93 1.79
C ASN A 70 -10.41 7.78 1.16
N HIS A 71 -11.08 6.96 0.36
CA HIS A 71 -10.40 6.01 -0.51
C HIS A 71 -9.64 6.79 -1.58
N GLN A 72 -8.32 6.65 -1.60
CA GLN A 72 -7.45 7.40 -2.51
C GLN A 72 -6.25 6.57 -2.95
N TYR A 73 -5.76 6.90 -4.14
CA TYR A 73 -4.53 6.38 -4.72
C TYR A 73 -3.55 7.53 -4.89
N VAL A 74 -2.36 7.39 -4.31
CA VAL A 74 -1.30 8.40 -4.41
C VAL A 74 0.01 7.75 -4.83
N VAL A 75 0.91 8.54 -5.42
CA VAL A 75 2.27 8.09 -5.71
C VAL A 75 3.12 8.22 -4.44
N GLY A 76 3.84 7.16 -4.10
CA GLY A 76 4.84 7.11 -3.06
C GLY A 76 6.18 6.58 -3.55
N TYR A 77 7.14 6.46 -2.62
CA TYR A 77 8.46 5.88 -2.89
C TYR A 77 8.75 4.76 -1.88
N SER A 78 9.08 3.56 -2.35
CA SER A 78 9.72 2.56 -1.48
C SER A 78 11.15 2.98 -1.15
N VAL A 79 11.64 2.57 0.02
CA VAL A 79 12.99 2.86 0.51
C VAL A 79 13.77 1.57 0.73
N ASP A 80 13.24 0.70 1.57
CA ASP A 80 13.80 -0.63 1.83
C ASP A 80 12.73 -1.65 2.19
N ILE A 81 13.08 -2.92 2.07
CA ILE A 81 12.23 -4.06 2.35
C ILE A 81 13.02 -5.14 3.09
N SER A 82 12.30 -5.92 3.88
CA SER A 82 12.72 -7.16 4.52
C SER A 82 11.63 -8.21 4.33
N GLU A 83 11.87 -9.42 4.81
CA GLU A 83 10.88 -10.51 4.81
C GLU A 83 9.56 -10.12 5.47
N THR A 84 9.58 -9.32 6.53
CA THR A 84 8.40 -9.03 7.37
C THR A 84 7.90 -7.59 7.28
N GLY A 85 8.59 -6.72 6.55
CA GLY A 85 8.24 -5.30 6.56
C GLY A 85 8.89 -4.50 5.46
N ILE A 86 8.29 -3.34 5.21
CA ILE A 86 8.66 -2.39 4.17
C ILE A 86 8.71 -0.97 4.75
N ARG A 87 9.62 -0.17 4.23
CA ARG A 87 9.70 1.27 4.49
C ARG A 87 9.41 2.03 3.20
N PHE A 88 8.50 3.01 3.28
CA PHE A 88 8.12 3.84 2.15
C PHE A 88 7.84 5.29 2.58
N LEU A 89 7.80 6.19 1.61
CA LEU A 89 7.49 7.60 1.77
C LEU A 89 6.06 7.87 1.30
N HIS A 90 5.33 8.67 2.07
CA HIS A 90 3.96 9.10 1.81
C HIS A 90 3.86 10.62 1.94
N ASP A 91 2.87 11.23 1.28
CA ASP A 91 2.68 12.70 1.27
C ASP A 91 1.92 13.22 2.50
N THR A 92 1.26 12.32 3.22
CA THR A 92 0.45 12.59 4.42
C THR A 92 0.76 11.57 5.50
N GLU A 93 0.46 11.91 6.74
CA GLU A 93 0.66 10.99 7.86
C GLU A 93 -0.24 9.75 7.75
N LEU A 94 0.32 8.60 8.09
CA LEU A 94 -0.39 7.35 8.32
C LEU A 94 -0.19 6.93 9.78
N TYR A 95 -1.21 6.35 10.39
CA TYR A 95 -1.23 6.02 11.81
C TYR A 95 -0.98 4.52 12.04
N PRO A 96 -0.31 4.15 13.15
CA PRO A 96 -0.16 2.75 13.51
C PRO A 96 -1.50 2.02 13.55
N GLY A 97 -1.54 0.81 12.97
CA GLY A 97 -2.75 0.00 12.83
C GLY A 97 -3.54 0.25 11.54
N GLU A 98 -3.27 1.32 10.80
CA GLU A 98 -3.89 1.52 9.49
C GLU A 98 -3.42 0.46 8.50
N ARG A 99 -4.34 -0.01 7.65
CA ARG A 99 -3.99 -0.90 6.53
C ARG A 99 -3.89 -0.09 5.24
N VAL A 100 -2.87 -0.40 4.45
CA VAL A 100 -2.64 0.18 3.14
C VAL A 100 -2.27 -0.90 2.15
N THR A 101 -2.56 -0.65 0.88
CA THR A 101 -2.14 -1.52 -0.21
C THR A 101 -1.05 -0.83 -1.01
N LEU A 102 0.10 -1.48 -1.13
CA LEU A 102 1.23 -1.01 -1.92
C LEU A 102 1.24 -1.75 -3.26
N TRP A 103 1.20 -0.98 -4.33
CA TRP A 103 1.24 -1.49 -5.69
C TRP A 103 2.60 -1.17 -6.28
N THR A 104 3.41 -2.20 -6.45
CA THR A 104 4.74 -2.12 -7.06
C THR A 104 4.69 -2.63 -8.49
N SER A 105 5.76 -2.43 -9.26
CA SER A 105 5.89 -3.00 -10.61
C SER A 105 5.89 -4.53 -10.64
N ALA A 106 6.20 -5.19 -9.51
CA ALA A 106 6.24 -6.64 -9.39
C ALA A 106 4.93 -7.22 -8.87
N GLN A 107 4.36 -6.61 -7.84
CA GLN A 107 3.20 -7.16 -7.13
C GLN A 107 2.43 -6.11 -6.33
N ARG A 108 1.23 -6.50 -5.90
CA ARG A 108 0.41 -5.80 -4.92
C ARG A 108 0.60 -6.44 -3.55
N VAL A 109 0.80 -5.65 -2.50
CA VAL A 109 1.02 -6.15 -1.15
C VAL A 109 0.24 -5.33 -0.13
N MET A 110 -0.51 -6.01 0.73
CA MET A 110 -1.20 -5.38 1.85
C MET A 110 -0.26 -5.28 3.06
N CYS A 111 -0.27 -4.12 3.70
CA CYS A 111 0.62 -3.82 4.81
C CYS A 111 -0.16 -3.18 5.96
N THR A 112 0.31 -3.39 7.19
CA THR A 112 -0.17 -2.67 8.37
C THR A 112 0.88 -1.67 8.82
N VAL A 113 0.49 -0.40 8.99
CA VAL A 113 1.37 0.66 9.45
C VAL A 113 1.79 0.39 10.89
N VAL A 114 3.09 0.42 11.17
CA VAL A 114 3.68 0.19 12.50
C VAL A 114 4.24 1.48 13.07
N ARG A 115 4.80 2.35 12.22
CA ARG A 115 5.33 3.65 12.62
C ARG A 115 5.21 4.68 11.50
N CYS A 116 5.14 5.94 11.89
CA CYS A 116 5.20 7.09 11.01
C CYS A 116 6.17 8.11 11.60
N ARG A 117 7.04 8.66 10.75
CA ARG A 117 7.96 9.74 11.09
C ARG A 117 7.80 10.86 10.08
N ARG A 118 7.41 12.05 10.54
CA ARG A 118 7.41 13.25 9.70
C ARG A 118 8.85 13.64 9.37
N LEU A 119 9.12 13.90 8.09
CA LEU A 119 10.42 14.37 7.59
C LEU A 119 10.35 15.86 7.23
N ASN A 120 9.26 16.27 6.58
CA ASN A 120 8.92 17.68 6.32
C ASN A 120 7.38 17.84 6.22
N GLU A 121 6.87 18.89 5.59
CA GLU A 121 5.41 19.13 5.48
C GLU A 121 4.69 18.13 4.57
N MET A 122 5.38 17.62 3.54
CA MET A 122 4.80 16.79 2.47
C MET A 122 5.53 15.45 2.32
N CYS A 123 6.23 15.00 3.36
CA CYS A 123 6.97 13.75 3.34
C CYS A 123 7.00 13.10 4.72
N TYR A 124 6.40 11.92 4.78
CA TYR A 124 6.30 11.07 5.95
C TYR A 124 6.95 9.73 5.63
N GLU A 125 7.91 9.33 6.45
CA GLU A 125 8.50 8.00 6.40
C GLU A 125 7.61 7.03 7.18
N ILE A 126 7.10 6.03 6.47
CA ILE A 126 6.21 5.01 7.00
C ILE A 126 6.96 3.69 7.09
N GLY A 127 6.93 3.07 8.27
CA GLY A 127 7.34 1.68 8.45
C GLY A 127 6.09 0.82 8.61
N ALA A 128 5.97 -0.20 7.77
CA ALA A 128 4.84 -1.11 7.79
C ALA A 128 5.28 -2.58 7.84
N SER A 129 4.47 -3.42 8.48
CA SER A 129 4.61 -4.87 8.43
C SER A 129 3.85 -5.41 7.23
N LEU A 130 4.47 -6.34 6.51
CA LEU A 130 3.78 -7.07 5.44
C LEU A 130 2.72 -7.96 6.07
N VAL A 131 1.52 -7.98 5.50
CA VAL A 131 0.48 -8.93 5.88
C VAL A 131 0.62 -10.13 4.96
N ASP A 132 0.85 -11.31 5.52
CA ASP A 132 0.68 -12.56 4.76
C ASP A 132 -0.80 -12.63 4.39
N GLU A 133 -1.11 -12.42 3.11
CA GLU A 133 -2.45 -12.71 2.60
C GLU A 133 -2.66 -14.22 2.75
N ASP A 134 -3.62 -14.62 3.59
CA ASP A 134 -4.18 -15.96 3.52
C ASP A 134 -4.88 -16.08 2.15
N PRO A 135 -4.42 -16.93 1.23
CA PRO A 135 -4.98 -17.02 -0.12
C PRO A 135 -6.47 -17.43 -0.16
N ALA A 136 -7.07 -17.76 0.99
CA ALA A 136 -8.49 -18.06 1.13
C ALA A 136 -9.42 -16.83 0.99
N MET A 137 -8.90 -15.60 1.06
CA MET A 137 -9.72 -14.38 1.03
C MET A 137 -9.43 -13.51 -0.20
N ASN A 138 -9.75 -14.00 -1.41
CA ASN A 138 -10.05 -13.19 -2.61
C ASN A 138 -10.51 -14.08 -3.78
N GLY A 139 -11.77 -14.51 -3.77
CA GLY A 139 -12.51 -14.59 -5.03
C GLY A 139 -13.06 -13.19 -5.34
N PRO A 140 -13.03 -12.70 -6.59
CA PRO A 140 -13.75 -11.47 -6.93
C PRO A 140 -15.24 -11.67 -6.61
N GLN A 141 -15.79 -10.85 -5.71
CA GLN A 141 -17.24 -10.75 -5.61
C GLN A 141 -17.73 -9.98 -6.83
N ASP A 142 -18.14 -10.72 -7.86
CA ASP A 142 -18.89 -10.17 -8.97
C ASP A 142 -20.16 -9.51 -8.43
N VAL A 143 -20.19 -8.18 -8.48
CA VAL A 143 -21.42 -7.41 -8.33
C VAL A 143 -22.13 -7.43 -9.68
N SER A 144 -23.02 -8.41 -9.85
CA SER A 144 -24.02 -8.47 -10.94
C SER A 144 -25.01 -9.60 -10.57
N GLN A 145 -26.30 -9.40 -10.31
CA GLN A 145 -27.28 -8.50 -10.92
C GLN A 145 -28.57 -8.40 -10.05
N PRO A 146 -29.52 -7.51 -10.38
CA PRO A 146 -30.53 -6.97 -9.48
C PRO A 146 -31.79 -7.85 -9.34
N GLU A 147 -32.50 -7.56 -8.25
CA GLU A 147 -33.88 -7.90 -7.88
C GLU A 147 -34.76 -8.50 -9.00
N GLN A 148 -35.18 -9.76 -8.81
CA GLN A 148 -36.41 -10.25 -9.42
C GLN A 148 -37.50 -10.29 -8.35
N GLU A 149 -38.35 -9.27 -8.39
CA GLU A 149 -39.69 -9.30 -7.83
C GLU A 149 -40.40 -10.58 -8.31
N THR A 150 -40.78 -11.45 -7.37
CA THR A 150 -41.80 -12.45 -7.63
C THR A 150 -43.00 -12.13 -6.75
N HIS A 151 -43.98 -11.53 -7.40
CA HIS A 151 -45.38 -11.57 -7.03
C HIS A 151 -45.75 -12.94 -6.46
N ASN A 152 -46.27 -12.97 -5.24
CA ASN A 152 -47.32 -13.94 -4.88
C ASN A 152 -48.28 -13.27 -3.90
N LYS A 153 -49.35 -12.72 -4.48
CA LYS A 153 -50.60 -12.40 -3.79
C LYS A 153 -51.48 -13.64 -3.78
N HIS A 154 -52.15 -13.85 -2.64
CA HIS A 154 -53.36 -14.65 -2.42
C HIS A 154 -53.19 -16.18 -2.56
N ASP A 155 -53.76 -17.05 -1.73
CA ASP A 155 -54.70 -16.96 -0.62
C ASP A 155 -54.68 -18.30 0.13
N PHE A 156 -55.32 -18.31 1.30
CA PHE A 156 -55.99 -19.42 2.00
C PHE A 156 -55.53 -19.67 3.45
N MET A 157 -56.17 -18.90 4.34
CA MET A 157 -56.66 -19.42 5.62
C MET A 157 -58.08 -19.96 5.41
N ASN A 158 -58.25 -21.28 5.61
CA ASN A 158 -59.29 -21.93 6.44
C ASN A 158 -59.22 -23.44 6.23
#